data_AF-A0A432FR02-F1
#
_entry.id   AF-A0A432FR02-F1
#
_cell.length_a   1.000
_cell.length_b   1.000
_cell.length_c   1.000
_cell.angle_alpha   90.00
_cell.angle_beta   90.00
_cell.angle_gamma   90.00
#
_symmetry.space_group_name_H-M   'P 1'
#
loop_
_entity.id
_entity.type
_entity.pdbx_description
1 polymer ?
#
loop_
_entity_poly.entity_id
_entity_poly.type
_entity_poly.pdbx_seq_one_letter_code
_entity_poly.pdbx_strand_id
1 'polypeptide(L)'
;GFTEVTDQYGLQNTTGWWNTIAAGDFNNDGHIDLVVGNLGLNSFLKASNTQPVQLYINDFSGNNKLEQILTYYNGSQVYPLASRDMMIENIPFLAEKYPKYADFAGAAIDDIFNEDLLQSAQVRKAVEFASVVLMNNGDETFTKINLPIEVQFSPVYAILVDDFDKDGFQDMLTGGNFSGVPPELGRYDASYGNVLLGEGTGSFKSASLQSSGFIVTEEIRQMKKIKTPNNQNQILVVRNNNTTVIFNQLQNK
;
A
#
# COMPACT_ATOMS: atom_id res chain seq x y z
N GLY A 1 -2.95 3.07 -28.00
CA GLY A 1 -2.43 2.05 -27.07
C GLY A 1 -1.71 2.77 -25.94
N PHE A 2 -1.42 2.07 -24.84
CA PHE A 2 -0.59 2.57 -23.75
C PHE A 2 0.83 2.00 -23.88
N THR A 3 1.83 2.75 -23.44
CA THR A 3 3.24 2.33 -23.41
C THR A 3 3.75 2.41 -21.98
N GLU A 4 4.50 1.38 -21.57
CA GLU A 4 5.21 1.32 -20.29
C GLU A 4 6.43 2.27 -20.36
N VAL A 5 6.64 3.07 -19.31
CA VAL A 5 7.66 4.15 -19.26
C VAL A 5 8.33 4.26 -17.88
N THR A 6 8.19 3.26 -17.01
CA THR A 6 8.73 3.27 -15.63
C THR A 6 10.23 3.54 -15.60
N ASP A 7 10.99 2.93 -16.51
CA ASP A 7 12.45 3.10 -16.58
C ASP A 7 12.85 4.53 -16.97
N GLN A 8 12.07 5.20 -17.85
CA GLN A 8 12.30 6.60 -18.22
C GLN A 8 12.16 7.52 -17.00
N TYR A 9 11.22 7.21 -16.10
CA TYR A 9 10.95 7.98 -14.89
C TYR A 9 11.89 7.67 -13.72
N GLY A 10 12.85 6.75 -13.88
CA GLY A 10 13.76 6.34 -12.80
C GLY A 10 13.08 5.53 -11.69
N LEU A 11 11.91 4.94 -11.97
CA LEU A 11 11.07 4.22 -11.01
C LEU A 11 11.22 2.69 -11.13
N GLN A 12 12.29 2.22 -11.76
CA GLN A 12 12.61 0.80 -11.77
C GLN A 12 12.71 0.28 -10.33
N ASN A 13 12.27 -0.97 -10.13
CA ASN A 13 12.32 -1.63 -8.82
C ASN A 13 11.49 -0.93 -7.71
N THR A 14 10.39 -0.28 -8.08
CA THR A 14 9.38 0.24 -7.14
C THR A 14 8.02 -0.41 -7.34
N THR A 15 7.97 -1.67 -7.79
CA THR A 15 6.68 -2.37 -7.88
C THR A 15 6.11 -2.59 -6.48
N GLY A 16 4.87 -2.17 -6.27
CA GLY A 16 4.22 -2.21 -4.96
C GLY A 16 2.72 -2.42 -5.10
N TRP A 17 2.03 -2.42 -3.97
CA TRP A 17 0.56 -2.47 -3.92
C TRP A 17 0.02 -1.06 -3.71
N TRP A 18 0.31 -0.22 -4.71
CA TRP A 18 -0.07 1.19 -4.74
C TRP A 18 -1.60 1.33 -4.74
N ASN A 19 -2.12 2.06 -3.75
CA ASN A 19 -3.55 2.17 -3.47
C ASN A 19 -4.13 3.52 -3.88
N THR A 20 -3.33 4.59 -3.81
CA THR A 20 -3.80 5.96 -4.05
C THR A 20 -2.64 6.87 -4.44
N ILE A 21 -2.93 7.97 -5.13
CA ILE A 21 -1.95 8.96 -5.56
C ILE A 21 -2.55 10.35 -5.47
N ALA A 22 -1.76 11.32 -5.03
CA ALA A 22 -2.04 12.74 -5.13
C ALA A 22 -0.82 13.47 -5.68
N ALA A 23 -1.04 14.66 -6.25
CA ALA A 23 0.00 15.49 -6.83
C ALA A 23 0.10 16.81 -6.05
N GLY A 24 1.30 17.37 -5.99
CA GLY A 24 1.61 18.61 -5.30
C GLY A 24 2.92 19.21 -5.79
N ASP A 25 3.29 20.35 -5.25
CA ASP A 25 4.63 20.95 -5.38
C ASP A 25 5.14 21.09 -3.94
N PHE A 26 5.80 20.06 -3.44
CA PHE A 26 6.06 19.89 -2.00
C PHE A 26 7.34 20.61 -1.55
N ASN A 27 8.12 21.13 -2.49
CA ASN A 27 9.31 21.94 -2.25
C ASN A 27 9.23 23.34 -2.90
N ASN A 28 8.11 23.71 -3.53
CA ASN A 28 7.86 24.99 -4.19
C ASN A 28 8.88 25.31 -5.31
N ASP A 29 9.37 24.29 -6.02
CA ASP A 29 10.31 24.48 -7.13
C ASP A 29 9.62 24.61 -8.51
N GLY A 30 8.30 24.45 -8.55
CA GLY A 30 7.48 24.54 -9.75
C GLY A 30 7.36 23.23 -10.54
N HIS A 31 7.98 22.15 -10.08
CA HIS A 31 7.81 20.80 -10.61
C HIS A 31 6.75 20.04 -9.80
N ILE A 32 5.88 19.31 -10.49
CA ILE A 32 4.83 18.55 -9.82
C ILE A 32 5.39 17.23 -9.29
N ASP A 33 5.41 17.11 -7.97
CA ASP A 33 5.69 15.92 -7.19
C ASP A 33 4.45 15.03 -7.05
N LEU A 34 4.69 13.79 -6.63
CA LEU A 34 3.63 12.82 -6.35
C LEU A 34 3.78 12.29 -4.93
N VAL A 35 2.66 12.08 -4.25
CA VAL A 35 2.59 11.27 -3.04
C VAL A 35 1.74 10.04 -3.32
N VAL A 36 2.27 8.87 -2.97
CA VAL A 36 1.70 7.57 -3.32
C VAL A 36 1.49 6.74 -2.06
N GLY A 37 0.24 6.36 -1.80
CA GLY A 37 -0.13 5.48 -0.71
C GLY A 37 -0.01 4.01 -1.10
N ASN A 38 0.49 3.18 -0.18
CA ASN A 38 0.74 1.75 -0.40
C ASN A 38 0.16 0.92 0.77
N LEU A 39 0.52 -0.37 0.87
CA LEU A 39 0.10 -1.30 1.93
C LEU A 39 0.59 -0.90 3.34
N GLY A 40 1.74 -0.23 3.43
CA GLY A 40 2.38 0.09 4.69
C GLY A 40 3.32 -1.00 5.20
N LEU A 41 4.28 -0.61 6.03
CA LEU A 41 5.33 -1.47 6.56
C LEU A 41 4.87 -2.28 7.78
N ASN A 42 3.75 -1.92 8.41
CA ASN A 42 3.12 -2.69 9.48
C ASN A 42 2.11 -3.71 8.93
N SER A 43 2.57 -4.51 7.97
CA SER A 43 1.80 -5.57 7.33
C SER A 43 2.43 -6.94 7.60
N PHE A 44 1.64 -8.02 7.52
CA PHE A 44 2.16 -9.39 7.66
C PHE A 44 3.22 -9.68 6.59
N LEU A 45 2.92 -9.31 5.35
CA LEU A 45 3.82 -9.49 4.22
C LEU A 45 4.91 -8.42 4.24
N LYS A 46 6.16 -8.85 4.07
CA LYS A 46 7.31 -7.97 3.87
C LYS A 46 7.81 -8.13 2.44
N ALA A 47 8.11 -7.01 1.79
CA ALA A 47 8.64 -6.96 0.45
C ALA A 47 9.91 -6.12 0.42
N SER A 48 10.89 -6.57 -0.35
CA SER A 48 12.08 -5.82 -0.70
C SER A 48 12.60 -6.27 -2.07
N ASN A 49 13.59 -5.57 -2.61
CA ASN A 49 14.23 -5.97 -3.87
C ASN A 49 14.90 -7.35 -3.81
N THR A 50 15.44 -7.73 -2.65
CA THR A 50 16.09 -9.03 -2.46
C THR A 50 15.11 -10.12 -2.02
N GLN A 51 13.99 -9.74 -1.40
CA GLN A 51 12.95 -10.63 -0.92
C GLN A 51 11.56 -10.11 -1.31
N PRO A 52 11.19 -10.21 -2.60
CA PRO A 52 9.90 -9.74 -3.08
C PRO A 52 8.75 -10.62 -2.56
N VAL A 53 7.56 -10.03 -2.44
CA VAL A 53 6.32 -10.81 -2.50
C VAL A 53 6.08 -11.18 -3.96
N GLN A 54 5.79 -12.45 -4.24
CA GLN A 54 5.71 -12.96 -5.61
C GLN A 54 4.34 -13.58 -5.87
N LEU A 55 3.81 -13.37 -7.07
CA LEU A 55 2.62 -14.06 -7.57
C LEU A 55 3.04 -14.96 -8.72
N TYR A 56 2.99 -16.27 -8.50
CA TYR A 56 3.20 -17.27 -9.54
C TYR A 56 1.86 -17.56 -10.21
N ILE A 57 1.85 -17.51 -11.55
CA ILE A 57 0.66 -17.74 -12.37
C ILE A 57 0.99 -18.83 -13.38
N ASN A 58 0.35 -20.00 -13.23
CA ASN A 58 0.54 -21.14 -14.13
C ASN A 58 -0.65 -22.10 -14.02
N ASP A 59 -0.73 -23.08 -14.92
CA ASP A 59 -1.60 -24.26 -14.76
C ASP A 59 -0.86 -25.31 -13.92
N PHE A 60 -0.84 -25.09 -12.61
CA PHE A 60 -0.20 -25.97 -11.64
C PHE A 60 -0.92 -27.30 -11.50
N SER A 61 -2.24 -27.33 -11.78
CA SER A 61 -3.07 -28.52 -11.67
C SER A 61 -3.11 -29.37 -12.94
N GLY A 62 -2.65 -28.85 -14.08
CA GLY A 62 -2.67 -29.51 -15.38
C GLY A 62 -4.07 -29.61 -16.01
N ASN A 63 -5.00 -28.73 -15.61
CA ASN A 63 -6.40 -28.76 -16.04
C ASN A 63 -6.77 -27.65 -17.04
N ASN A 64 -5.78 -26.96 -17.60
CA ASN A 64 -5.87 -25.78 -18.47
C ASN A 64 -6.52 -24.56 -17.82
N LYS A 65 -6.47 -24.44 -16.49
CA LYS A 65 -6.84 -23.21 -15.77
C LYS A 65 -5.61 -22.66 -15.09
N LEU A 66 -5.51 -21.33 -15.05
CA LEU A 66 -4.41 -20.68 -14.35
C LEU A 66 -4.74 -20.55 -12.87
N GLU A 67 -3.91 -21.14 -12.02
CA GLU A 67 -3.89 -20.84 -10.59
C GLU A 67 -2.92 -19.69 -10.29
N GLN A 68 -3.22 -18.97 -9.22
CA GLN A 68 -2.45 -17.81 -8.77
C GLN A 68 -1.98 -18.09 -7.34
N ILE A 69 -0.67 -18.24 -7.18
CA ILE A 69 -0.06 -18.60 -5.91
C ILE A 69 0.77 -17.42 -5.42
N LEU A 70 0.23 -16.71 -4.43
CA LEU A 70 0.93 -15.62 -3.76
C LEU A 70 1.90 -16.21 -2.74
N THR A 71 3.16 -15.78 -2.80
CA THR A 71 4.23 -16.28 -1.94
C THR A 71 5.02 -15.14 -1.30
N TYR A 72 5.67 -15.44 -0.18
CA TYR A 72 6.49 -14.51 0.57
C TYR A 72 7.74 -15.20 1.12
N TYR A 73 8.75 -14.41 1.44
CA TYR A 73 9.96 -14.92 2.07
C TYR A 73 9.78 -15.05 3.58
N ASN A 74 10.25 -16.18 4.12
CA ASN A 74 10.52 -16.33 5.55
C ASN A 74 11.92 -16.94 5.70
N GLY A 75 12.86 -16.17 6.25
CA GLY A 75 14.28 -16.49 6.15
C GLY A 75 14.73 -16.47 4.68
N SER A 76 15.40 -17.53 4.22
CA SER A 76 15.86 -17.67 2.83
C SER A 76 14.90 -18.45 1.94
N GLN A 77 13.80 -18.99 2.49
CA GLN A 77 12.85 -19.82 1.76
C GLN A 77 11.58 -19.05 1.40
N VAL A 78 10.90 -19.52 0.36
CA VAL A 78 9.68 -18.91 -0.19
C VAL A 78 8.50 -19.81 0.11
N TYR A 79 7.48 -19.27 0.78
CA TYR A 79 6.30 -20.03 1.21
C TYR A 79 5.03 -19.48 0.55
N PRO A 80 4.05 -20.34 0.23
CA PRO A 80 2.73 -19.88 -0.16
C PRO A 80 2.05 -19.15 1.01
N LEU A 81 1.32 -18.09 0.69
CA LEU A 81 0.45 -17.42 1.65
C LEU A 81 -0.82 -18.22 1.93
N ALA A 82 -1.32 -18.92 0.89
CA ALA A 82 -2.54 -19.71 0.98
C ALA A 82 -2.38 -20.89 1.94
N SER A 83 -3.45 -21.19 2.68
CA SER A 83 -3.51 -22.37 3.53
C SER A 83 -3.55 -23.66 2.70
N ARG A 84 -3.28 -24.80 3.36
CA ARG A 84 -3.40 -26.13 2.75
C ARG A 84 -4.74 -26.32 2.03
N ASP A 85 -5.84 -25.95 2.68
CA ASP A 85 -7.18 -26.21 2.14
C ASP A 85 -7.48 -25.32 0.93
N MET A 86 -7.07 -24.04 0.97
CA MET A 86 -7.18 -23.13 -0.18
C MET A 86 -6.36 -23.61 -1.38
N MET A 87 -5.17 -24.18 -1.13
CA MET A 87 -4.33 -24.76 -2.16
C MET A 87 -4.99 -26.02 -2.78
N ILE A 88 -5.54 -26.91 -1.96
CA ILE A 88 -6.22 -28.14 -2.42
C ILE A 88 -7.49 -27.82 -3.21
N GLU A 89 -8.25 -26.79 -2.80
CA GLU A 89 -9.46 -26.37 -3.50
C GLU A 89 -9.18 -26.05 -4.98
N ASN A 90 -8.02 -25.48 -5.27
CA ASN A 90 -7.61 -25.11 -6.63
C ASN A 90 -6.72 -26.17 -7.29
N ILE A 91 -5.99 -26.96 -6.50
CA ILE A 91 -4.99 -27.94 -6.98
C ILE A 91 -5.23 -29.28 -6.26
N PRO A 92 -6.23 -30.08 -6.70
CA PRO A 92 -6.74 -31.21 -5.91
C PRO A 92 -5.72 -32.32 -5.60
N PHE A 93 -4.71 -32.55 -6.45
CA PHE A 93 -3.70 -33.58 -6.21
C PHE A 93 -2.85 -33.31 -4.95
N LEU A 94 -2.82 -32.06 -4.46
CA LEU A 94 -2.14 -31.71 -3.22
C LEU A 94 -2.75 -32.40 -2.00
N ALA A 95 -4.01 -32.86 -2.08
CA ALA A 95 -4.65 -33.61 -1.01
C ALA A 95 -3.98 -34.97 -0.76
N GLU A 96 -3.49 -35.61 -1.82
CA GLU A 96 -2.75 -36.88 -1.73
C GLU A 96 -1.30 -36.64 -1.28
N LYS A 97 -0.66 -35.58 -1.79
CA LYS A 97 0.72 -35.21 -1.44
C LYS A 97 0.86 -34.75 0.02
N TYR A 98 -0.13 -34.01 0.53
CA TYR A 98 -0.15 -33.45 1.88
C TYR A 98 -1.44 -33.85 2.61
N PRO A 99 -1.59 -35.10 3.09
CA PRO A 99 -2.84 -35.58 3.66
C PRO A 99 -3.21 -34.92 5.00
N LYS A 100 -2.22 -34.44 5.78
CA LYS A 100 -2.43 -33.73 7.06
C LYS A 100 -1.90 -32.30 6.99
N TYR A 101 -2.43 -31.42 7.84
CA TYR A 101 -1.90 -30.05 7.98
C TYR A 101 -0.42 -30.02 8.37
N ALA A 102 0.02 -30.94 9.22
CA ALA A 102 1.42 -31.05 9.62
C ALA A 102 2.36 -31.41 8.46
N ASP A 103 1.84 -32.03 7.40
CA ASP A 103 2.64 -32.39 6.22
C ASP A 103 2.85 -31.16 5.31
N PHE A 104 1.88 -30.22 5.30
CA PHE A 104 1.96 -28.98 4.52
C PHE A 104 2.63 -27.84 5.31
N ALA A 105 2.56 -27.87 6.64
CA ALA A 105 3.12 -26.84 7.49
C ALA A 105 4.63 -26.70 7.26
N GLY A 106 5.05 -25.53 6.76
CA GLY A 106 6.44 -25.27 6.44
C GLY A 106 6.93 -25.88 5.12
N ALA A 107 6.03 -26.34 4.25
CA ALA A 107 6.40 -26.69 2.87
C ALA A 107 6.68 -25.41 2.06
N ALA A 108 7.91 -25.27 1.60
CA ALA A 108 8.30 -24.18 0.71
C ALA A 108 7.79 -24.45 -0.71
N ILE A 109 7.79 -23.42 -1.56
CA ILE A 109 7.20 -23.50 -2.90
C ILE A 109 7.89 -24.56 -3.79
N ASP A 110 9.18 -24.77 -3.57
CA ASP A 110 10.05 -25.79 -4.19
C ASP A 110 9.82 -27.19 -3.64
N ASP A 111 9.31 -27.33 -2.41
CA ASP A 111 8.81 -28.62 -1.91
C ASP A 111 7.47 -29.01 -2.58
N ILE A 112 6.64 -28.01 -2.89
CA ILE A 112 5.27 -28.19 -3.41
C ILE A 112 5.30 -28.48 -4.91
N PHE A 113 6.06 -27.72 -5.69
CA PHE A 113 6.15 -27.84 -7.15
C PHE A 113 7.58 -28.08 -7.60
N ASN A 114 7.74 -28.86 -8.67
CA ASN A 114 9.05 -29.07 -9.26
C ASN A 114 9.56 -27.80 -9.97
N GLU A 115 10.87 -27.78 -10.23
CA GLU A 115 11.54 -26.63 -10.83
C GLU A 115 10.98 -26.26 -12.21
N ASP A 116 10.70 -27.25 -13.07
CA ASP A 116 10.16 -27.03 -14.43
C ASP A 116 8.81 -26.27 -14.40
N LEU A 117 7.93 -26.62 -13.45
CA LEU A 117 6.62 -25.99 -13.31
C LEU A 117 6.72 -24.57 -12.74
N LEU A 118 7.70 -24.32 -11.86
CA LEU A 118 7.97 -22.98 -11.34
C LEU A 118 8.63 -22.08 -12.40
N GLN A 119 9.55 -22.60 -13.20
CA GLN A 119 10.21 -21.86 -14.28
C GLN A 119 9.26 -21.51 -15.43
N SER A 120 8.26 -22.36 -15.70
CA SER A 120 7.23 -22.09 -16.70
C SER A 120 6.15 -21.10 -16.23
N ALA A 121 6.10 -20.80 -14.93
CA ALA A 121 5.12 -19.86 -14.38
C ALA A 121 5.44 -18.41 -14.78
N GLN A 122 4.40 -17.64 -15.06
CA GLN A 122 4.52 -16.19 -15.11
C GLN A 122 4.63 -15.66 -13.68
N VAL A 123 5.69 -14.89 -13.39
CA VAL A 123 5.91 -14.32 -12.06
C VAL A 123 5.68 -12.81 -12.07
N ARG A 124 4.85 -12.32 -11.15
CA ARG A 124 4.76 -10.88 -10.79
C ARG A 124 5.39 -10.66 -9.42
N LYS A 125 5.97 -9.48 -9.21
CA LYS A 125 6.70 -9.15 -7.97
C LYS A 125 6.24 -7.82 -7.41
N ALA A 126 6.05 -7.75 -6.10
CA ALA A 126 6.05 -6.51 -5.33
C ALA A 126 7.31 -6.47 -4.47
N VAL A 127 8.03 -5.35 -4.53
CA VAL A 127 9.29 -5.09 -3.82
C VAL A 127 9.18 -3.91 -2.86
N GLU A 128 8.07 -3.17 -2.90
CA GLU A 128 7.85 -1.95 -2.12
C GLU A 128 6.45 -1.93 -1.49
N PHE A 129 6.39 -1.71 -0.18
CA PHE A 129 5.15 -1.52 0.57
C PHE A 129 5.10 -0.20 1.34
N ALA A 130 6.18 0.57 1.37
CA ALA A 130 6.15 1.90 1.94
C ALA A 130 5.27 2.84 1.10
N SER A 131 4.53 3.72 1.79
CA SER A 131 3.96 4.92 1.18
C SER A 131 5.06 5.97 1.05
N VAL A 132 5.13 6.65 -0.09
CA VAL A 132 6.29 7.47 -0.47
C VAL A 132 5.86 8.79 -1.11
N VAL A 133 6.78 9.75 -1.09
CA VAL A 133 6.81 10.89 -1.98
C VAL A 133 7.76 10.56 -3.13
N LEU A 134 7.37 10.90 -4.35
CA LEU A 134 8.19 10.88 -5.54
C LEU A 134 8.44 12.36 -5.89
N MET A 135 9.63 12.85 -5.53
CA MET A 135 10.07 14.21 -5.83
C MET A 135 10.46 14.29 -7.30
N ASN A 136 9.90 15.24 -8.02
CA ASN A 136 10.18 15.44 -9.44
C ASN A 136 11.51 16.18 -9.59
N ASN A 137 12.45 15.58 -10.31
CA ASN A 137 13.78 16.16 -10.48
C ASN A 137 13.83 17.25 -11.58
N GLY A 138 12.71 17.52 -12.26
CA GLY A 138 12.61 18.50 -13.35
C GLY A 138 13.14 18.00 -14.70
N ASP A 139 13.63 16.75 -14.76
CA ASP A 139 14.23 16.11 -15.94
C ASP A 139 13.49 14.83 -16.36
N GLU A 140 12.19 14.76 -16.03
CA GLU A 140 11.34 13.58 -16.21
C GLU A 140 11.74 12.36 -15.35
N THR A 141 12.62 12.51 -14.36
CA THR A 141 12.89 11.46 -13.36
C THR A 141 12.36 11.81 -11.99
N PHE A 142 12.18 10.80 -11.13
CA PHE A 142 11.71 10.98 -9.76
C PHE A 142 12.70 10.44 -8.72
N THR A 143 12.84 11.18 -7.62
CA THR A 143 13.55 10.73 -6.41
C THR A 143 12.53 10.24 -5.38
N LYS A 144 12.62 8.96 -5.00
CA LYS A 144 11.74 8.34 -4.00
C LYS A 144 12.18 8.67 -2.57
N ILE A 145 11.26 9.18 -1.76
CA ILE A 145 11.43 9.50 -0.34
C ILE A 145 10.33 8.80 0.46
N ASN A 146 10.68 8.05 1.51
CA ASN A 146 9.68 7.42 2.37
C ASN A 146 8.95 8.46 3.21
N LEU A 147 7.62 8.33 3.30
CA LEU A 147 6.83 9.09 4.27
C LEU A 147 7.16 8.67 5.71
N PRO A 148 6.85 9.52 6.72
CA PRO A 148 7.06 9.21 8.14
C PRO A 148 6.49 7.87 8.57
N ILE A 149 7.07 7.29 9.62
CA ILE A 149 6.75 5.93 10.09
C ILE A 149 5.27 5.77 10.45
N GLU A 150 4.63 6.82 10.93
CA GLU A 150 3.20 6.87 11.29
C GLU A 150 2.29 6.56 10.09
N VAL A 151 2.72 6.95 8.89
CA VAL A 151 1.99 6.66 7.63
C VAL A 151 2.13 5.19 7.23
N GLN A 152 3.16 4.51 7.72
CA GLN A 152 3.46 3.12 7.37
C GLN A 152 2.73 2.10 8.27
N PHE A 153 2.01 2.56 9.30
CA PHE A 153 1.31 1.68 10.24
C PHE A 153 0.10 0.96 9.65
N SER A 154 -0.40 1.40 8.50
CA SER A 154 -1.57 0.82 7.86
C SER A 154 -1.59 1.18 6.36
N PRO A 155 -2.38 0.49 5.52
CA PRO A 155 -2.57 0.89 4.13
C PRO A 155 -3.12 2.31 4.03
N VAL A 156 -2.62 3.06 3.05
CA VAL A 156 -3.09 4.41 2.74
C VAL A 156 -3.97 4.35 1.50
N TYR A 157 -5.26 4.70 1.66
CA TYR A 157 -6.25 4.71 0.57
C TYR A 157 -6.72 6.12 0.20
N ALA A 158 -6.52 7.10 1.06
CA ALA A 158 -6.92 8.47 0.83
C ALA A 158 -5.80 9.43 1.18
N ILE A 159 -5.57 10.40 0.29
CA ILE A 159 -4.65 11.51 0.49
C ILE A 159 -5.39 12.80 0.11
N LEU A 160 -5.28 13.82 0.95
CA LEU A 160 -5.77 15.17 0.65
C LEU A 160 -4.62 16.15 0.91
N VAL A 161 -4.12 16.76 -0.17
CA VAL A 161 -3.09 17.80 -0.14
C VAL A 161 -3.74 19.17 -0.04
N ASP A 162 -3.24 20.02 0.85
CA ASP A 162 -3.66 21.40 1.06
C ASP A 162 -2.63 22.11 1.94
N ASP A 163 -2.71 23.43 2.08
CA ASP A 163 -1.94 24.18 3.09
C ASP A 163 -2.81 24.27 4.37
N PHE A 164 -2.65 23.31 5.28
CA PHE A 164 -3.52 23.17 6.46
C PHE A 164 -3.14 24.12 7.58
N ASP A 165 -1.84 24.36 7.78
CA ASP A 165 -1.35 25.27 8.81
C ASP A 165 -1.11 26.72 8.32
N LYS A 166 -1.20 26.96 7.01
CA LYS A 166 -1.08 28.26 6.33
C LYS A 166 0.32 28.86 6.37
N ASP A 167 1.35 28.02 6.39
CA ASP A 167 2.74 28.47 6.33
C ASP A 167 3.25 28.70 4.89
N GLY A 168 2.45 28.33 3.89
CA GLY A 168 2.78 28.46 2.47
C GLY A 168 3.45 27.24 1.85
N PHE A 169 3.64 26.17 2.62
CA PHE A 169 4.02 24.85 2.14
C PHE A 169 2.81 23.92 2.09
N GLN A 170 2.86 22.94 1.20
CA GLN A 170 1.79 21.96 1.09
C GLN A 170 1.92 20.91 2.20
N ASP A 171 0.84 20.72 2.94
CA ASP A 171 0.63 19.67 3.91
C ASP A 171 -0.20 18.53 3.29
N MET A 172 -0.45 17.48 4.06
CA MET A 172 -1.44 16.49 3.67
C MET A 172 -2.14 15.79 4.83
N LEU A 173 -3.38 15.40 4.58
CA LEU A 173 -4.06 14.34 5.33
C LEU A 173 -3.83 13.02 4.62
N THR A 174 -3.49 11.98 5.40
CA THR A 174 -3.49 10.60 4.91
C THR A 174 -4.41 9.74 5.77
N GLY A 175 -4.99 8.71 5.16
CA GLY A 175 -5.87 7.80 5.85
C GLY A 175 -6.11 6.52 5.06
N GLY A 176 -6.50 5.47 5.75
CA GLY A 176 -6.84 4.21 5.09
C GLY A 176 -7.35 3.18 6.08
N ASN A 177 -6.55 2.17 6.40
CA ASN A 177 -6.96 0.92 7.03
C ASN A 177 -7.68 -0.05 6.09
N PHE A 178 -7.55 -1.34 6.39
CA PHE A 178 -8.23 -2.42 5.70
C PHE A 178 -8.56 -3.57 6.65
N SER A 179 -9.85 -3.89 6.74
CA SER A 179 -10.37 -4.92 7.63
C SER A 179 -10.73 -6.23 6.91
N GLY A 180 -10.80 -6.20 5.58
CA GLY A 180 -11.21 -7.32 4.71
C GLY A 180 -10.12 -8.37 4.49
N VAL A 181 -9.46 -8.81 5.56
CA VAL A 181 -8.37 -9.79 5.54
C VAL A 181 -8.77 -11.09 6.23
N PRO A 182 -8.19 -12.24 5.81
CA PRO A 182 -8.28 -13.47 6.59
C PRO A 182 -7.79 -13.25 8.03
N PRO A 183 -8.39 -13.92 9.03
CA PRO A 183 -8.00 -13.78 10.43
C PRO A 183 -6.49 -13.96 10.69
N GLU A 184 -5.84 -14.82 9.92
CA GLU A 184 -4.43 -15.17 10.04
C GLU A 184 -3.48 -14.00 9.72
N LEU A 185 -3.90 -13.05 8.87
CA LEU A 185 -3.07 -11.90 8.51
C LEU A 185 -3.17 -10.75 9.53
N GLY A 186 -4.21 -10.75 10.36
CA GLY A 186 -4.53 -9.63 11.25
C GLY A 186 -5.01 -8.39 10.48
N ARG A 187 -5.97 -7.65 11.07
CA ARG A 187 -6.50 -6.43 10.44
C ARG A 187 -5.41 -5.36 10.34
N TYR A 188 -5.44 -4.60 9.26
CA TYR A 188 -4.61 -3.42 9.10
C TYR A 188 -5.42 -2.19 9.56
N ASP A 189 -5.51 -1.97 10.87
CA ASP A 189 -6.38 -0.95 11.48
C ASP A 189 -5.65 0.02 12.44
N ALA A 190 -4.32 0.09 12.34
CA ALA A 190 -3.48 0.89 13.22
C ALA A 190 -3.39 2.39 12.86
N SER A 191 -4.11 2.87 11.85
CA SER A 191 -4.17 4.30 11.52
C SER A 191 -5.42 4.96 12.09
N TYR A 192 -5.25 6.16 12.66
CA TYR A 192 -6.36 7.06 13.01
C TYR A 192 -6.53 8.20 11.98
N GLY A 193 -5.86 8.07 10.83
CA GLY A 193 -5.54 9.20 9.96
C GLY A 193 -4.30 9.96 10.47
N ASN A 194 -3.58 10.60 9.54
CA ASN A 194 -2.41 11.42 9.87
C ASN A 194 -2.57 12.82 9.28
N VAL A 195 -2.04 13.82 9.99
CA VAL A 195 -1.77 15.15 9.43
C VAL A 195 -0.27 15.27 9.31
N LEU A 196 0.21 15.48 8.08
CA LEU A 196 1.61 15.62 7.76
C LEU A 196 1.86 17.06 7.36
N LEU A 197 2.71 17.75 8.14
CA LEU A 197 3.09 19.13 7.88
C LEU A 197 4.28 19.16 6.92
N GLY A 198 4.17 19.91 5.84
CA GLY A 198 5.25 20.08 4.86
C GLY A 198 6.37 20.92 5.44
N GLU A 199 7.63 20.56 5.16
CA GLU A 199 8.80 21.33 5.63
C GLU A 199 9.39 22.22 4.52
N GLY A 200 8.73 22.30 3.36
CA GLY A 200 9.18 23.08 2.20
C GLY A 200 10.37 22.49 1.45
N THR A 201 10.81 21.28 1.82
CA THR A 201 11.91 20.55 1.19
C THR A 201 11.45 19.24 0.54
N GLY A 202 10.14 19.01 0.45
CA GLY A 202 9.57 17.70 0.08
C GLY A 202 9.55 16.67 1.21
N SER A 203 10.05 17.03 2.40
CA SER A 203 9.90 16.22 3.62
C SER A 203 8.68 16.65 4.42
N PHE A 204 8.20 15.70 5.24
CA PHE A 204 6.98 15.86 6.00
C PHE A 204 7.20 15.43 7.44
N LYS A 205 6.58 16.18 8.36
CA LYS A 205 6.55 15.84 9.78
C LYS A 205 5.13 15.47 10.20
N SER A 206 4.97 14.31 10.82
CA SER A 206 3.67 13.93 11.37
C SER A 206 3.32 14.81 12.59
N ALA A 207 2.17 15.46 12.55
CA ALA A 207 1.58 16.09 13.73
C ALA A 207 1.06 15.01 14.69
N SER A 208 1.11 15.28 15.99
CA SER A 208 0.51 14.37 16.98
C SER A 208 -1.02 14.42 16.91
N LEU A 209 -1.69 13.33 17.29
CA LEU A 209 -3.16 13.28 17.37
C LEU A 209 -3.72 14.39 18.28
N GLN A 210 -3.00 14.73 19.36
CA GLN A 210 -3.38 15.77 20.30
C GLN A 210 -3.32 17.16 19.67
N SER A 211 -2.29 17.44 18.87
CA SER A 211 -2.14 18.74 18.20
C SER A 211 -3.05 18.87 16.97
N SER A 212 -3.27 17.78 16.24
CA SER A 212 -4.02 17.84 14.97
C SER A 212 -5.53 17.77 15.18
N GLY A 213 -6.01 17.01 16.18
CA GLY A 213 -7.43 16.72 16.38
C GLY A 213 -8.06 15.89 15.25
N PHE A 214 -7.28 15.47 14.25
CA PHE A 214 -7.74 14.62 13.15
C PHE A 214 -7.69 13.16 13.59
N ILE A 215 -8.83 12.65 14.04
CA ILE A 215 -8.97 11.28 14.55
C ILE A 215 -10.17 10.63 13.86
N VAL A 216 -9.89 9.66 13.01
CA VAL A 216 -10.90 8.85 12.31
C VAL A 216 -10.48 7.39 12.42
N THR A 217 -11.31 6.58 13.06
CA THR A 217 -11.07 5.14 13.19
C THR A 217 -11.56 4.38 11.96
N GLU A 218 -11.17 3.10 11.85
CA GLU A 218 -11.60 2.19 10.78
C GLU A 218 -11.21 2.69 9.37
N GLU A 219 -11.97 2.27 8.36
CA GLU A 219 -11.55 2.33 6.96
C GLU A 219 -11.90 3.66 6.28
N ILE A 220 -10.92 4.56 6.15
CA ILE A 220 -11.00 5.78 5.34
C ILE A 220 -10.79 5.42 3.86
N ARG A 221 -11.60 5.97 2.95
CA ARG A 221 -11.55 5.67 1.51
C ARG A 221 -11.41 6.89 0.61
N GLN A 222 -11.87 8.05 1.06
CA GLN A 222 -11.74 9.29 0.30
C GLN A 222 -11.75 10.46 1.29
N MET A 223 -10.99 11.50 0.98
CA MET A 223 -11.07 12.79 1.65
C MET A 223 -11.25 13.89 0.61
N LYS A 224 -12.15 14.83 0.86
CA LYS A 224 -12.36 15.98 -0.01
C LYS A 224 -12.58 17.25 0.80
N LYS A 225 -11.94 18.33 0.38
CA LYS A 225 -12.29 19.67 0.82
C LYS A 225 -13.61 20.08 0.16
N ILE A 226 -14.55 20.53 0.97
CA ILE A 226 -15.85 21.05 0.53
C ILE A 226 -16.05 22.46 1.11
N LYS A 227 -16.90 23.24 0.45
CA LYS A 227 -17.32 24.56 0.94
C LYS A 227 -18.77 24.51 1.39
N THR A 228 -19.04 25.09 2.55
CA THR A 228 -20.41 25.32 3.00
C THR A 228 -21.04 26.50 2.27
N PRO A 229 -22.38 26.67 2.31
CA PRO A 229 -23.05 27.87 1.80
C PRO A 229 -22.51 29.18 2.40
N ASN A 230 -21.95 29.13 3.60
CA ASN A 230 -21.32 30.27 4.28
C ASN A 230 -19.83 30.45 3.91
N ASN A 231 -19.36 29.79 2.84
CA ASN A 231 -17.99 29.82 2.34
C ASN A 231 -16.93 29.36 3.36
N GLN A 232 -17.30 28.52 4.32
CA GLN A 232 -16.36 27.88 5.24
C GLN A 232 -15.82 26.59 4.62
N ASN A 233 -14.50 26.40 4.72
CA ASN A 233 -13.87 25.15 4.29
C ASN A 233 -14.11 24.05 5.33
N GLN A 234 -14.55 22.89 4.85
CA GLN A 234 -14.68 21.68 5.62
C GLN A 234 -14.00 20.53 4.90
N ILE A 235 -13.59 19.52 5.65
CA ILE A 235 -13.01 18.28 5.13
C ILE A 235 -14.05 17.18 5.35
N LEU A 236 -14.49 16.59 4.24
CA LEU A 236 -15.38 15.43 4.22
C LEU A 236 -14.52 14.16 4.15
N VAL A 237 -14.73 13.25 5.09
CA VAL A 237 -14.02 11.96 5.17
C VAL A 237 -15.01 10.82 4.95
N VAL A 238 -14.89 10.14 3.80
CA VAL A 238 -15.73 9.00 3.43
C VAL A 238 -15.09 7.71 3.94
N ARG A 239 -15.91 6.85 4.54
CA ARG A 239 -15.50 5.61 5.21
C ARG A 239 -16.18 4.39 4.60
N ASN A 240 -15.50 3.25 4.57
CA ASN A 240 -16.07 2.00 4.07
C ASN A 240 -17.16 1.49 5.02
N ASN A 241 -18.37 1.26 4.51
CA ASN A 241 -19.51 0.73 5.27
C ASN A 241 -19.77 1.44 6.63
N ASN A 242 -19.47 2.74 6.72
CA ASN A 242 -19.63 3.53 7.93
C ASN A 242 -20.04 4.97 7.58
N THR A 243 -20.48 5.73 8.58
CA THR A 243 -20.92 7.11 8.43
C THR A 243 -19.74 8.04 8.14
N THR A 244 -19.95 8.95 7.19
CA THR A 244 -19.03 10.02 6.83
C THR A 244 -18.76 10.96 8.02
N VAL A 245 -17.51 11.41 8.16
CA VAL A 245 -17.10 12.37 9.18
C VAL A 245 -16.77 13.71 8.53
N ILE A 246 -17.07 14.82 9.21
CA ILE A 246 -16.77 16.17 8.74
C ILE A 246 -15.89 16.87 9.77
N PHE A 247 -14.79 17.44 9.30
CA PHE A 247 -13.92 18.32 10.08
C PHE A 247 -14.06 19.77 9.58
N ASN A 248 -14.08 20.73 10.50
CA ASN A 248 -13.83 22.11 10.14
C ASN A 248 -12.32 22.30 10.02
N GLN A 249 -11.84 22.93 8.95
CA GLN A 249 -10.44 23.33 8.87
C GLN A 249 -10.16 24.32 10.00
N LEU A 250 -9.15 24.06 10.84
CA LEU A 250 -8.79 24.96 11.93
C LEU A 250 -8.52 26.35 11.34
N GLN A 251 -9.26 27.35 11.79
CA GLN A 251 -8.87 28.73 11.57
C GLN A 251 -7.89 29.04 12.69
N ASN A 252 -6.61 29.20 12.37
CA ASN A 252 -5.63 29.74 13.31
C ASN A 252 -6.23 31.02 13.94
N LYS A 253 -6.31 31.04 15.27
CA LYS A 253 -6.55 32.26 16.04
C LYS A 253 -5.30 33.12 16.04
#